data_AF-F8F0Q8-F1
#
_entry.id   AF-F8F0Q8-F1
#
_cell.length_a   1.000
_cell.length_b   1.000
_cell.length_c   1.000
_cell.angle_alpha   90.00
_cell.angle_beta   90.00
_cell.angle_gamma   90.00
#
_symmetry.space_group_name_H-M   'P 1'
#
loop_
_entity.id
_entity.type
_entity.pdbx_description
1 polymer ?
#
loop_
_entity_poly.entity_id
_entity_poly.type
_entity_poly.pdbx_seq_one_letter_code
_entity_poly.pdbx_strand_id
1 'polypeptide(L)' 'MKRYCIKCETGRVEFLDILYEIDSGYMTRVVRVKDGYEKIIEEFMPYHLFDLCIKTGYLYEMKEAASSVA' A
#
# COMPACT_ATOMS: atom_id res chain seq x y z
N MET A 1 -7.15 10.71 1.79
CA MET A 1 -6.20 9.80 1.11
C MET A 1 -6.15 8.52 1.92
N LYS A 2 -6.35 7.35 1.29
CA LYS A 2 -6.37 6.05 1.97
C LYS A 2 -5.03 5.35 1.72
N ARG A 3 -4.39 4.86 2.77
CA ARG A 3 -3.08 4.18 2.73
C ARG A 3 -3.21 2.72 3.12
N TYR A 4 -2.49 1.86 2.40
CA TYR A 4 -2.35 0.44 2.68
C TYR A 4 -0.88 0.08 2.83
N CYS A 5 -0.59 -0.92 3.65
CA CYS A 5 0.70 -1.60 3.65
C CYS A 5 0.75 -2.61 2.51
N ILE A 6 1.92 -2.70 1.87
CA ILE A 6 2.24 -3.76 0.92
C ILE A 6 3.01 -4.83 1.68
N LYS A 7 2.62 -6.10 1.51
CA LYS A 7 3.37 -7.25 2.02
C LYS A 7 4.77 -7.26 1.38
N CYS A 8 5.80 -7.13 2.20
CA CYS A 8 7.19 -7.08 1.75
C CYS A 8 8.10 -7.96 2.63
N GLU A 9 9.35 -8.12 2.20
CA GLU A 9 10.39 -8.81 2.95
C GLU A 9 10.77 -8.05 4.24
N THR A 10 11.31 -8.76 5.22
CA THR A 10 11.88 -8.17 6.43
C THR A 10 12.94 -7.13 6.09
N GLY A 11 12.90 -5.98 6.77
CA GLY A 11 13.84 -4.87 6.52
C GLY A 11 13.41 -3.93 5.40
N ARG A 12 12.26 -4.18 4.75
CA ARG A 12 11.60 -3.21 3.87
C ARG A 12 10.32 -2.71 4.50
N VAL A 13 9.94 -1.50 4.12
CA VAL A 13 8.63 -0.94 4.43
C VAL A 13 8.06 -0.39 3.13
N GLU A 14 6.89 -0.88 2.72
CA GLU A 14 6.25 -0.50 1.47
C GLU A 14 4.78 -0.10 1.71
N PHE A 15 4.36 0.99 1.08
CA PHE A 15 3.02 1.54 1.20
C PHE A 15 2.39 1.80 -0.18
N LEU A 16 1.08 1.70 -0.25
CA LEU A 16 0.27 2.13 -1.38
C LEU A 16 -0.73 3.19 -0.91
N ASP A 17 -0.66 4.39 -1.49
CA ASP A 17 -1.64 5.44 -1.32
C ASP A 17 -2.60 5.47 -2.52
N ILE A 18 -3.90 5.53 -2.24
CA ILE A 18 -4.89 5.91 -3.26
C ILE A 18 -4.91 7.43 -3.35
N LEU A 19 -4.50 7.95 -4.51
CA LEU A 19 -4.52 9.39 -4.80
C LEU A 19 -5.92 9.85 -5.18
N TYR A 20 -6.51 9.17 -6.17
CA TYR A 20 -7.88 9.38 -6.63
C TYR A 20 -8.38 8.14 -7.39
N GLU A 21 -9.70 8.04 -7.48
CA GLU A 21 -10.42 7.00 -8.21
C GLU A 21 -10.79 7.50 -9.61
N ILE A 22 -10.76 6.60 -10.59
CA ILE A 22 -11.23 6.82 -11.96
C ILE A 22 -12.12 5.65 -12.38
N ASP A 23 -12.86 5.76 -13.48
CA ASP A 23 -13.89 4.78 -13.88
C ASP A 23 -13.43 3.32 -13.93
N SER A 24 -12.14 3.05 -14.14
CA SER A 24 -11.58 1.69 -14.29
C SER A 24 -10.65 1.24 -13.15
N GLY A 25 -10.39 2.10 -12.16
CA GLY A 25 -9.49 1.77 -11.05
C GLY A 25 -9.02 2.99 -10.27
N TYR A 26 -7.81 2.90 -9.73
CA TYR A 26 -7.21 3.94 -8.89
C TYR A 26 -5.94 4.48 -9.53
N MET A 27 -5.72 5.79 -9.43
CA MET A 27 -4.36 6.31 -9.48
C MET A 27 -3.73 6.11 -8.10
N THR A 28 -2.60 5.42 -8.07
CA THR A 28 -1.93 5.03 -6.83
C THR A 28 -0.53 5.58 -6.76
N ARG A 29 -0.02 5.78 -5.54
CA ARG A 29 1.38 6.04 -5.26
C ARG A 29 1.95 4.92 -4.41
N VAL A 30 2.95 4.24 -4.94
CA VAL A 30 3.73 3.23 -4.22
C VAL A 30 4.99 3.87 -3.66
N VAL A 31 5.16 3.78 -2.35
CA VAL A 31 6.34 4.23 -1.63
C VAL A 31 7.09 3.00 -1.13
N ARG A 32 8.34 2.83 -1.56
CA ARG A 32 9.21 1.73 -1.11
C ARG A 32 10.40 2.30 -0.36
N VAL A 33 10.57 1.88 0.89
CA VAL A 33 11.68 2.26 1.74
C VAL A 33 12.57 1.05 1.97
N LYS A 34 13.86 1.20 1.64
CA LYS A 34 14.88 0.18 1.89
C LYS A 34 16.21 0.87 2.20
N ASP A 35 16.83 0.51 3.31
CA ASP A 35 18.16 1.00 3.73
C ASP A 35 18.26 2.54 3.77
N GLY A 36 17.16 3.22 4.14
CA GLY A 36 17.07 4.69 4.19
C GLY A 36 16.82 5.36 2.83
N TYR A 37 16.75 4.60 1.74
CA TYR A 37 16.39 5.11 0.42
C TYR A 37 14.91 4.93 0.15
N GLU A 38 14.28 6.00 -0.34
CA GLU A 38 12.88 6.00 -0.75
C GLU A 38 12.77 5.99 -2.27
N LYS A 39 11.92 5.10 -2.79
CA LYS A 39 11.49 5.10 -4.19
C LYS A 39 9.98 5.33 -4.23
N ILE A 40 9.57 6.38 -4.93
CA ILE A 40 8.17 6.73 -5.17
C ILE A 40 7.82 6.43 -6.62
N ILE A 41 6.70 5.74 -6.84
CA ILE A 41 6.15 5.47 -8.17
C ILE A 41 4.67 5.82 -8.14
N GLU A 42 4.19 6.57 -9.13
CA GLU A 42 2.77 6.80 -9.34
C GLU A 42 2.31 6.02 -10.57
N GLU A 43 1.28 5.20 -10.40
CA GLU A 43 0.77 4.34 -11.47
C GLU A 43 -0.72 4.05 -11.33
N PHE A 44 -1.35 3.80 -12.47
CA PHE A 44 -2.74 3.36 -12.53
C PHE A 44 -2.84 1.88 -12.12
N MET A 45 -3.73 1.59 -11.19
CA MET A 45 -4.05 0.25 -10.72
C MET A 45 -5.53 -0.07 -11.04
N PRO A 46 -5.82 -1.08 -11.88
CA PRO A 46 -7.19 -1.52 -12.14
C PRO A 46 -7.88 -2.06 -10.87
N TYR A 47 -9.21 -1.92 -10.78
CA TYR A 47 -9.98 -2.44 -9.64
C TYR A 47 -9.74 -3.93 -9.36
N HIS A 48 -9.76 -4.77 -10.41
CA HIS A 48 -9.59 -6.21 -10.23
C HIS A 48 -8.24 -6.58 -9.60
N LEU A 49 -7.18 -5.82 -9.90
CA LEU A 49 -5.85 -6.03 -9.32
C LEU A 49 -5.84 -5.57 -7.86
N PHE A 50 -6.39 -4.38 -7.59
CA PHE A 50 -6.51 -3.87 -6.23
C PHE A 50 -7.29 -4.85 -5.32
N ASP A 51 -8.45 -5.31 -5.78
CA ASP A 51 -9.30 -6.27 -5.06
C ASP A 51 -8.59 -7.59 -4.81
N LEU A 52 -7.84 -8.09 -5.80
CA LEU A 52 -7.04 -9.31 -5.65
C LEU A 52 -5.95 -9.12 -4.60
N CYS A 53 -5.27 -7.98 -4.60
CA CYS A 53 -4.24 -7.67 -3.61
C CYS A 53 -4.82 -7.58 -2.19
N ILE A 54 -6.01 -7.00 -2.02
CA ILE A 54 -6.71 -6.99 -0.72
C ILE A 54 -7.10 -8.41 -0.29
N LYS A 55 -7.75 -9.18 -1.19
CA LYS A 55 -8.21 -10.55 -0.90
C LYS A 55 -7.09 -11.51 -0.52
N THR A 56 -5.91 -11.34 -1.14
CA THR A 56 -4.73 -12.17 -0.86
C THR A 56 -3.90 -11.70 0.34
N GLY A 57 -4.26 -10.55 0.93
CA GLY A 57 -3.47 -9.91 1.99
C GLY A 57 -2.14 -9.35 1.50
N TYR A 58 -1.98 -9.16 0.18
CA TYR A 58 -0.84 -8.44 -0.37
C TYR A 58 -0.91 -6.95 -0.06
N LEU A 59 -2.13 -6.39 -0.10
CA LEU A 59 -2.45 -5.10 0.50
C LEU A 59 -3.26 -5.32 1.77
N TYR A 60 -2.91 -4.61 2.83
CA TYR A 60 -3.66 -4.65 4.08
C TYR A 60 -3.63 -3.28 4.75
N GLU A 61 -4.71 -2.92 5.43
CA GLU A 61 -4.73 -1.74 6.28
C GLU A 61 -3.82 -2.01 7.49
N MET A 62 -3.02 -1.03 7.89
CA MET A 62 -2.46 -1.07 9.24
C MET A 62 -3.66 -1.07 10.18
N LYS A 63 -3.99 -2.23 10.78
CA LYS A 63 -4.79 -2.20 12.00
C LYS A 63 -4.11 -1.19 12.90
N GLU A 64 -4.85 -0.19 13.40
CA GLU A 64 -4.35 0.67 14.45
C GLU A 64 -3.65 -0.25 15.44
N ALA A 65 -2.32 -0.12 15.53
CA ALA A 65 -1.57 -0.70 16.61
C ALA A 65 -1.97 0.12 17.84
N ALA A 66 -3.19 -0.14 18.33
CA ALA A 66 -3.62 0.28 19.63
C ALA A 66 -2.61 -0.34 20.60
N SER A 67 -1.73 0.53 21.07
CA SER A 67 -0.99 0.45 22.32
C SER A 67 -1.19 -0.88 23.06
N SER A 68 -0.22 -1.77 22.94
CA SER A 68 0.02 -2.81 23.94
C SER A 68 1.52 -2.89 24.16
N VAL A 69 2.08 -1.76 24.60
CA VAL A 69 3.27 -1.73 25.43
C VAL A 69 2.81 -1.19 26.77
N ALA A 70 2.43 -2.11 27.65
CA ALA A 70 2.37 -1.94 29.10
C ALA A 70 2.55 -3.31 29.74
#